data_AF-A0A7Y2EXR1-F1
#
_entry.id   AF-A0A7Y2EXR1-F1
#
_cell.length_a   1.000
_cell.length_b   1.000
_cell.length_c   1.000
_cell.angle_alpha   90.00
_cell.angle_beta   90.00
_cell.angle_gamma   90.00
#
_symmetry.space_group_name_H-M   'P 1'
#
loop_
_entity.id
_entity.type
_entity.pdbx_description
1 polymer ?
#
loop_
_entity_poly.entity_id
_entity_poly.type
_entity_poly.pdbx_seq_one_letter_code
_entity_poly.pdbx_strand_id
1 'polypeptide(L)'
;PMNGVACFSCHVNGHTNGAFELGPDARPNEARLRVDTPPMRGNFNLMQLSSKRSVRSMDHFAEIEEYFDGDPGMMQAIGPRAHQKVVSNRMGDFNAILDFPPAPKLGPNGKLYKNKATKQELRGEVLFNGKAQCSDCHSGPAFVDDYMHDLQVERFYVGRPEGPIKTFPLRGIKDSPPYLHDGRCPTLHDAVEFFNIVLETKLTEQEKEDLVAYLLCL
;
A
#
# COMPACT_ATOMS: atom_id res chain seq x y z
N PRO A 1 6.26 26.06 -17.11
CA PRO A 1 5.24 25.86 -16.04
C PRO A 1 5.03 24.36 -15.79
N MET A 2 5.32 23.86 -14.58
CA MET A 2 4.81 22.55 -14.18
C MET A 2 3.29 22.71 -14.00
N ASN A 3 2.51 21.97 -14.79
CA ASN A 3 1.09 21.80 -14.48
C ASN A 3 1.03 21.10 -13.11
N GLY A 4 0.30 21.65 -12.15
CA GLY A 4 0.20 21.09 -10.81
C GLY A 4 -0.16 19.60 -10.82
N VAL A 5 0.34 18.86 -9.84
CA VAL A 5 0.03 17.44 -9.65
C VAL A 5 -1.28 17.33 -8.86
N ALA A 6 -2.24 16.56 -9.36
CA ALA A 6 -3.48 16.25 -8.65
C ALA A 6 -3.43 14.82 -8.10
N CYS A 7 -4.30 14.45 -7.16
CA CYS A 7 -4.31 13.08 -6.61
C CYS A 7 -4.37 12.01 -7.71
N PHE A 8 -5.17 12.22 -8.76
CA PHE A 8 -5.32 11.29 -9.88
C PHE A 8 -4.14 11.25 -10.86
N SER A 9 -3.14 12.12 -10.70
CA SER A 9 -1.87 12.01 -11.43
C SER A 9 -1.09 10.76 -11.01
N CYS A 10 -1.22 10.34 -9.74
CA CYS A 10 -0.64 9.10 -9.20
C CYS A 10 -1.70 8.04 -8.89
N HIS A 11 -2.91 8.46 -8.51
CA HIS A 11 -4.00 7.56 -8.13
C HIS A 11 -5.09 7.47 -9.21
N VAL A 12 -4.75 6.97 -10.40
CA VAL A 12 -5.66 6.85 -11.54
C VAL A 12 -6.91 6.04 -11.16
N ASN A 13 -8.08 6.68 -11.26
CA ASN A 13 -9.37 6.11 -10.86
C ASN A 13 -9.36 5.59 -9.39
N GLY A 14 -8.68 6.33 -8.51
CA GLY A 14 -8.53 6.01 -7.09
C GLY A 14 -7.51 4.91 -6.77
N HIS A 15 -6.90 4.28 -7.78
CA HIS A 15 -5.89 3.23 -7.59
C HIS A 15 -4.51 3.73 -7.99
N THR A 16 -3.44 3.16 -7.42
CA THR A 16 -2.07 3.55 -7.78
C THR A 16 -1.75 3.24 -9.24
N ASN A 17 -0.94 4.10 -9.87
CA ASN A 17 -0.30 3.83 -11.16
C ASN A 17 1.17 3.40 -11.01
N GLY A 18 1.62 3.09 -9.78
CA GLY A 18 3.00 2.72 -9.47
C GLY A 18 3.98 3.90 -9.47
N ALA A 19 3.48 5.13 -9.29
CA ALA A 19 4.34 6.30 -9.10
C ALA A 19 5.00 6.26 -7.72
N PHE A 20 6.31 6.53 -7.70
CA PHE A 20 7.11 6.60 -6.49
C PHE A 20 7.43 8.05 -6.11
N GLU A 21 7.37 8.31 -4.82
CA GLU A 21 7.88 9.51 -4.18
C GLU A 21 9.12 9.17 -3.33
N LEU A 22 9.90 10.18 -2.96
CA LEU A 22 11.02 10.00 -2.04
C LEU A 22 10.58 10.29 -0.61
N GLY A 23 10.72 9.27 0.24
CA GLY A 23 10.49 9.32 1.69
C GLY A 23 11.12 10.58 2.30
N PRO A 24 10.34 11.53 2.82
CA PRO A 24 10.83 12.84 3.23
C PRO A 24 11.54 12.84 4.60
N ASP A 25 11.65 11.68 5.24
CA ASP A 25 12.14 11.42 6.59
C ASP A 25 13.67 11.30 6.70
N ALA A 26 14.39 11.09 5.59
CA ALA A 26 15.85 10.91 5.61
C ALA A 26 16.63 12.09 4.97
N ARG A 27 17.84 12.34 5.48
CA ARG A 27 18.82 13.28 4.90
C ARG A 27 20.22 12.62 4.84
N PRO A 28 21.03 12.86 3.78
CA PRO A 28 20.75 13.73 2.63
C PRO A 28 19.70 13.12 1.68
N ASN A 29 19.24 13.88 0.67
CA ASN A 29 18.08 13.47 -0.17
C ASN A 29 18.32 12.15 -0.91
N GLU A 30 19.58 11.87 -1.27
CA GLU A 30 20.03 10.65 -1.94
C GLU A 30 19.86 9.41 -1.06
N ALA A 31 19.69 9.59 0.26
CA ALA A 31 19.47 8.51 1.22
C ALA A 31 17.98 8.20 1.45
N ARG A 32 17.04 8.94 0.83
CA ARG A 32 15.60 8.74 1.00
C ARG A 32 15.14 7.43 0.36
N LEU A 33 14.22 6.72 1.03
CA LEU A 33 13.59 5.53 0.43
C LEU A 33 12.66 5.95 -0.69
N ARG A 34 12.51 5.10 -1.70
CA ARG A 34 11.36 5.21 -2.59
C ARG A 34 10.13 4.70 -1.85
N VAL A 35 9.05 5.44 -1.94
CA VAL A 35 7.75 5.09 -1.37
C VAL A 35 6.70 5.17 -2.48
N ASP A 36 6.07 4.04 -2.78
CA ASP A 36 4.96 3.95 -3.70
C ASP A 36 3.78 4.74 -3.16
N THR A 37 2.97 5.26 -4.07
CA THR A 37 1.70 5.90 -3.76
C THR A 37 0.65 4.78 -3.58
N PRO A 38 0.19 4.46 -2.35
CA PRO A 38 -0.75 3.36 -2.13
C PRO A 38 -2.13 3.67 -2.75
N PRO A 39 -3.04 2.69 -2.86
CA PRO A 39 -4.37 2.96 -3.40
C PRO A 39 -5.15 3.90 -2.48
N MET A 40 -5.98 4.78 -3.05
CA MET A 40 -6.94 5.59 -2.29
C MET A 40 -8.28 4.87 -2.09
N ARG A 41 -8.50 3.78 -2.83
CA ARG A 41 -9.69 2.93 -2.72
C ARG A 41 -9.77 2.29 -1.34
N GLY A 42 -10.93 2.44 -0.69
CA GLY A 42 -11.23 1.89 0.62
C GLY A 42 -10.58 2.64 1.78
N ASN A 43 -10.09 3.87 1.57
CA ASN A 43 -9.46 4.69 2.61
C ASN A 43 -10.38 4.93 3.82
N PHE A 44 -11.71 4.87 3.66
CA PHE A 44 -12.66 4.96 4.79
C PHE A 44 -12.52 3.84 5.82
N ASN A 45 -11.87 2.73 5.46
CA ASN A 45 -11.61 1.59 6.35
C ASN A 45 -10.17 1.57 6.89
N LEU A 46 -9.35 2.60 6.59
CA LEU A 46 -7.95 2.67 7.01
C LEU A 46 -7.76 3.69 8.14
N MET A 47 -6.90 3.37 9.09
CA MET A 47 -6.52 4.25 10.20
C MET A 47 -5.16 4.92 10.02
N GLN A 48 -4.35 4.47 9.06
CA GLN A 48 -3.09 5.11 8.72
C GLN A 48 -2.97 5.29 7.20
N LEU A 49 -2.67 6.51 6.74
CA LEU A 49 -2.77 6.86 5.32
C LEU A 49 -1.40 7.19 4.70
N SER A 50 -0.33 6.82 5.39
CA SER A 50 1.05 6.92 4.90
C SER A 50 1.83 5.65 5.22
N SER A 51 2.76 5.30 4.32
CA SER A 51 3.65 4.14 4.43
C SER A 51 4.71 4.28 5.53
N LYS A 52 5.17 5.51 5.79
CA LYS A 52 6.26 5.83 6.73
C LYS A 52 5.89 6.85 7.82
N ARG A 53 4.71 7.44 7.76
CA ARG A 53 4.27 8.49 8.71
C ARG A 53 3.00 8.08 9.43
N SER A 54 2.81 8.59 10.65
CA SER A 54 1.60 8.43 11.46
C SER A 54 0.45 9.34 11.00
N VAL A 55 0.21 9.43 9.69
CA VAL A 55 -0.87 10.23 9.10
C VAL A 55 -2.19 9.50 9.32
N ARG A 56 -3.15 10.17 9.96
CA ARG A 56 -4.44 9.58 10.37
C ARG A 56 -5.65 10.07 9.57
N SER A 57 -5.47 11.08 8.72
CA SER A 57 -6.53 11.57 7.84
C SER A 57 -5.93 12.21 6.58
N MET A 58 -6.67 12.21 5.47
CA MET A 58 -6.19 12.75 4.18
C MET A 58 -6.15 14.28 4.15
N ASP A 59 -6.99 14.96 4.94
CA ASP A 59 -6.90 16.40 5.14
C ASP A 59 -5.60 16.77 5.86
N HIS A 60 -5.22 16.00 6.88
CA HIS A 60 -3.94 16.16 7.56
C HIS A 60 -2.75 15.81 6.65
N PHE A 61 -2.89 14.78 5.80
CA PHE A 61 -1.89 14.50 4.77
C PHE A 61 -1.62 15.71 3.88
N ALA A 62 -2.68 16.31 3.33
CA ALA A 62 -2.58 17.48 2.46
C ALA A 62 -1.91 18.68 3.15
N GLU A 63 -2.16 18.87 4.45
CA GLU A 63 -1.51 19.89 5.27
C GLU A 63 -0.01 19.62 5.49
N ILE A 64 0.38 18.35 5.73
CA ILE A 64 1.78 17.95 5.91
C ILE A 64 2.57 18.12 4.62
N GLU A 65 2.04 17.65 3.49
CA GLU A 65 2.79 17.70 2.21
C GLU A 65 3.01 19.13 1.73
N GLU A 66 2.05 20.03 1.98
CA GLU A 66 2.28 21.45 1.71
C GLU A 66 3.48 21.98 2.50
N TYR A 67 3.72 21.52 3.74
CA TYR A 67 4.80 22.03 4.58
C TYR A 67 6.17 21.40 4.28
N PHE A 68 6.23 20.07 4.16
CA PHE A 68 7.49 19.31 4.13
C PHE A 68 8.08 19.08 2.74
N ASP A 69 7.24 19.08 1.71
CA ASP A 69 7.66 18.70 0.36
C ASP A 69 8.01 19.88 -0.53
N GLY A 70 7.60 21.08 -0.13
CA GLY A 70 7.94 22.26 -0.88
C GLY A 70 9.33 22.80 -0.50
N ASP A 71 10.20 22.86 -1.49
CA ASP A 71 11.40 23.71 -1.48
C ASP A 71 10.97 25.19 -1.28
N PRO A 72 11.44 25.88 -0.22
CA PRO A 72 11.17 27.31 -0.03
C PRO A 72 11.58 28.17 -1.23
N GLY A 73 12.60 27.75 -2.00
CA GLY A 73 13.02 28.40 -3.23
C GLY A 73 11.99 28.29 -4.36
N MET A 74 11.22 27.19 -4.41
CA MET A 74 10.17 27.00 -5.42
C MET A 74 8.91 27.81 -5.13
N MET A 75 8.70 28.31 -3.91
CA MET A 75 7.52 29.09 -3.52
C MET A 75 7.32 30.34 -4.39
N GLN A 76 8.39 30.96 -4.88
CA GLN A 76 8.32 32.09 -5.81
C GLN A 76 7.79 31.71 -7.20
N ALA A 77 7.95 30.46 -7.62
CA ALA A 77 7.53 29.96 -8.93
C ALA A 77 6.13 29.33 -8.93
N ILE A 78 5.73 28.70 -7.82
CA ILE A 78 4.44 28.00 -7.68
C ILE A 78 3.37 28.84 -6.96
N GLY A 79 3.76 29.97 -6.36
CA GLY A 79 2.88 30.86 -5.60
C GLY A 79 2.95 30.60 -4.09
N PRO A 80 2.48 31.57 -3.28
CA PRO A 80 2.46 31.42 -1.84
C PRO A 80 1.50 30.30 -1.42
N ARG A 81 2.00 29.43 -0.55
CA ARG A 81 1.22 28.45 0.21
C ARG A 81 0.12 29.19 0.99
N ALA A 82 -1.12 29.01 0.57
CA ALA A 82 -2.32 29.65 1.13
C ALA A 82 -3.41 28.60 1.37
N HIS A 83 -3.01 27.41 1.80
CA HIS A 83 -3.93 26.33 2.08
C HIS A 83 -4.96 26.72 3.12
N GLN A 84 -6.21 26.47 2.76
CA GLN A 84 -7.34 26.68 3.63
C GLN A 84 -7.83 25.32 4.07
N LYS A 85 -8.11 25.16 5.36
CA LYS A 85 -8.66 23.92 5.91
C LYS A 85 -9.91 23.43 5.17
N VAL A 86 -10.72 24.36 4.66
CA VAL A 86 -11.91 24.05 3.85
C VAL A 86 -11.55 23.30 2.55
N VAL A 87 -10.36 23.54 1.99
CA VAL A 87 -9.86 22.86 0.79
C VAL A 87 -9.28 21.49 1.13
N SER A 88 -8.49 21.33 2.21
CA SER A 88 -8.04 19.98 2.65
C SER A 88 -9.19 19.07 3.02
N ASN A 89 -10.22 19.59 3.69
CA ASN A 89 -11.41 18.81 4.05
C ASN A 89 -12.07 18.17 2.81
N ARG A 90 -12.13 18.88 1.68
CA ARG A 90 -12.68 18.33 0.42
C ARG A 90 -11.85 17.17 -0.11
N MET A 91 -10.54 17.17 0.13
CA MET A 91 -9.67 16.03 -0.22
C MET A 91 -9.95 14.83 0.67
N GLY A 92 -10.23 15.07 1.96
CA GLY A 92 -10.74 14.06 2.89
C GLY A 92 -12.07 13.46 2.42
N ASP A 93 -13.06 14.33 2.13
CA ASP A 93 -14.39 13.94 1.66
C ASP A 93 -14.32 13.10 0.37
N PHE A 94 -13.48 13.54 -0.58
CA PHE A 94 -13.26 12.82 -1.83
C PHE A 94 -12.64 11.43 -1.61
N ASN A 95 -11.65 11.31 -0.74
CA ASN A 95 -11.04 10.02 -0.43
C ASN A 95 -11.99 9.08 0.30
N ALA A 96 -12.91 9.61 1.12
CA ALA A 96 -13.86 8.82 1.90
C ALA A 96 -14.92 8.11 1.03
N ILE A 97 -15.13 8.54 -0.22
CA ILE A 97 -16.14 7.97 -1.11
C ILE A 97 -15.57 6.94 -2.11
N LEU A 98 -14.25 6.73 -2.14
CA LEU A 98 -13.62 5.78 -3.04
C LEU A 98 -13.72 4.37 -2.47
N ASP A 99 -14.56 3.52 -3.07
CA ASP A 99 -14.77 2.15 -2.64
C ASP A 99 -13.67 1.18 -3.12
N PHE A 100 -13.57 0.04 -2.45
CA PHE A 100 -12.73 -1.07 -2.90
C PHE A 100 -13.17 -1.57 -4.27
N PRO A 101 -12.25 -2.13 -5.08
CA PRO A 101 -12.65 -2.82 -6.29
C PRO A 101 -13.49 -4.07 -5.96
N PRO A 102 -14.37 -4.49 -6.89
CA PRO A 102 -15.25 -5.62 -6.67
C PRO A 102 -14.45 -6.93 -6.53
N ALA A 103 -14.72 -7.68 -5.46
CA ALA A 103 -14.23 -9.06 -5.27
C ALA A 103 -15.42 -10.04 -5.26
N PRO A 104 -15.86 -10.54 -6.43
CA PRO A 104 -17.11 -11.31 -6.56
C PRO A 104 -17.09 -12.67 -5.85
N LYS A 105 -15.89 -13.19 -5.54
CA LYS A 105 -15.67 -14.45 -4.82
C LYS A 105 -15.54 -14.26 -3.31
N LEU A 106 -15.38 -13.02 -2.83
CA LEU A 106 -15.18 -12.70 -1.42
C LEU A 106 -16.52 -12.41 -0.74
N GLY A 107 -16.76 -13.05 0.40
CA GLY A 107 -17.95 -12.85 1.23
C GLY A 107 -17.80 -11.69 2.22
N PRO A 108 -18.90 -11.29 2.88
CA PRO A 108 -18.91 -10.20 3.87
C PRO A 108 -17.99 -10.41 5.07
N ASN A 109 -17.64 -11.66 5.36
CA ASN A 109 -16.72 -12.05 6.44
C ASN A 109 -15.26 -12.11 5.99
N GLY A 110 -14.93 -11.64 4.80
CA GLY A 110 -13.57 -11.70 4.24
C GLY A 110 -13.12 -13.10 3.83
N LYS A 111 -14.04 -14.07 3.69
CA LYS A 111 -13.75 -15.45 3.25
C LYS A 111 -14.25 -15.73 1.86
N LEU A 112 -13.63 -16.66 1.15
CA LEU A 112 -14.10 -17.03 -0.18
C LEU A 112 -15.40 -17.85 -0.12
N TYR A 113 -16.30 -17.56 -1.06
CA TYR A 113 -17.47 -18.39 -1.31
C TYR A 113 -17.04 -19.72 -1.92
N LYS A 114 -17.18 -20.82 -1.17
CA LYS A 114 -16.80 -22.18 -1.61
C LYS A 114 -17.43 -22.63 -2.93
N ASN A 115 -18.61 -22.11 -3.28
CA ASN A 115 -19.30 -22.41 -4.53
C ASN A 115 -18.85 -21.56 -5.73
N LYS A 116 -18.08 -20.49 -5.51
CA LYS A 116 -17.52 -19.62 -6.57
C LYS A 116 -16.00 -19.76 -6.73
N ALA A 117 -15.31 -20.14 -5.66
CA ALA A 117 -13.86 -20.27 -5.63
C ALA A 117 -13.41 -21.63 -6.17
N THR A 118 -12.25 -21.65 -6.82
CA THR A 118 -11.60 -22.89 -7.25
C THR A 118 -10.96 -23.61 -6.06
N LYS A 119 -10.66 -24.91 -6.21
CA LYS A 119 -9.92 -25.66 -5.18
C LYS A 119 -8.54 -25.03 -4.90
N GLN A 120 -7.92 -24.42 -5.90
CA GLN A 120 -6.63 -23.74 -5.76
C GLN A 120 -6.75 -22.50 -4.87
N GLU A 121 -7.74 -21.65 -5.15
CA GLU A 121 -8.01 -20.43 -4.38
C GLU A 121 -8.36 -20.75 -2.92
N LEU A 122 -9.13 -21.81 -2.68
CA LEU A 122 -9.47 -22.27 -1.32
C LEU A 122 -8.26 -22.81 -0.56
N ARG A 123 -7.30 -23.48 -1.24
CA ARG A 123 -6.03 -23.87 -0.61
C ARG A 123 -5.18 -22.65 -0.29
N GLY A 124 -5.15 -21.66 -1.19
CA GLY A 124 -4.49 -20.37 -0.96
C GLY A 124 -5.04 -19.63 0.25
N GLU A 125 -6.36 -19.60 0.43
CA GLU A 125 -7.01 -19.03 1.62
C GLU A 125 -6.55 -19.73 2.91
N VAL A 126 -6.43 -21.07 2.90
CA VAL A 126 -5.94 -21.84 4.05
C VAL A 126 -4.47 -21.52 4.35
N LEU A 127 -3.63 -21.38 3.32
CA LEU A 127 -2.23 -21.02 3.48
C LEU A 127 -2.08 -19.60 4.04
N PHE A 128 -2.85 -18.65 3.50
CA PHE A 128 -2.87 -17.24 3.91
C PHE A 128 -3.18 -17.09 5.41
N ASN A 129 -4.15 -17.86 5.91
CA ASN A 129 -4.56 -17.86 7.31
C ASN A 129 -3.78 -18.85 8.20
N GLY A 130 -2.69 -19.43 7.69
CA GLY A 130 -1.99 -20.53 8.33
C GLY A 130 -0.50 -20.49 8.05
N LYS A 131 0.00 -21.48 7.31
CA LYS A 131 1.45 -21.69 7.09
C LYS A 131 2.17 -20.45 6.55
N ALA A 132 1.52 -19.65 5.71
CA ALA A 132 2.13 -18.47 5.10
C ALA A 132 2.11 -17.23 6.01
N GLN A 133 1.36 -17.28 7.12
CA GLN A 133 1.29 -16.22 8.15
C GLN A 133 0.86 -14.83 7.63
N CYS A 134 0.31 -14.74 6.42
CA CYS A 134 -0.06 -13.47 5.82
C CYS A 134 -1.14 -12.74 6.64
N SER A 135 -2.07 -13.49 7.23
CA SER A 135 -3.15 -12.96 8.06
C SER A 135 -2.69 -12.27 9.35
N ASP A 136 -1.44 -12.49 9.78
CA ASP A 136 -0.93 -11.91 11.03
C ASP A 136 -0.83 -10.37 10.93
N CYS A 137 -0.57 -9.85 9.73
CA CYS A 137 -0.61 -8.41 9.42
C CYS A 137 -1.79 -8.04 8.51
N HIS A 138 -2.19 -8.92 7.59
CA HIS A 138 -3.26 -8.65 6.62
C HIS A 138 -4.60 -9.23 7.07
N SER A 139 -5.22 -8.59 8.06
CA SER A 139 -6.49 -9.02 8.66
C SER A 139 -7.63 -8.03 8.41
N GLY A 140 -8.85 -8.41 8.80
CA GLY A 140 -10.02 -7.54 8.70
C GLY A 140 -10.54 -7.31 7.27
N PRO A 141 -11.50 -6.39 7.09
CA PRO A 141 -12.23 -6.22 5.83
C PRO A 141 -11.37 -5.64 4.69
N ALA A 142 -10.31 -4.93 5.03
CA ALA A 142 -9.37 -4.33 4.07
C ALA A 142 -8.09 -5.14 3.88
N PHE A 143 -7.93 -6.26 4.61
CA PHE A 143 -6.70 -7.07 4.66
C PHE A 143 -5.48 -6.24 5.07
N VAL A 144 -5.61 -5.52 6.17
CA VAL A 144 -4.60 -4.64 6.76
C VAL A 144 -4.93 -4.40 8.22
N ASP A 145 -3.91 -4.42 9.06
CA ASP A 145 -3.99 -4.17 10.51
C ASP A 145 -3.78 -2.70 10.91
N ASP A 146 -3.41 -1.85 9.94
CA ASP A 146 -3.03 -0.44 10.10
C ASP A 146 -1.83 -0.20 11.05
N TYR A 147 -0.99 -1.21 11.25
CA TYR A 147 0.27 -1.08 11.96
C TYR A 147 1.45 -0.93 10.98
N MET A 148 2.57 -0.45 11.51
CA MET A 148 3.84 -0.49 10.81
C MET A 148 4.69 -1.65 11.33
N HIS A 149 5.29 -2.40 10.41
CA HIS A 149 6.15 -3.54 10.72
C HIS A 149 7.52 -3.34 10.10
N ASP A 150 8.56 -3.75 10.83
CA ASP A 150 9.92 -3.79 10.32
C ASP A 150 10.24 -5.22 9.86
N LEU A 151 10.43 -5.39 8.56
CA LEU A 151 10.78 -6.67 7.96
C LEU A 151 12.27 -7.03 8.11
N GLN A 152 13.10 -6.10 8.59
CA GLN A 152 14.53 -6.30 8.82
C GLN A 152 15.26 -6.83 7.58
N VAL A 153 14.90 -6.29 6.41
CA VAL A 153 15.37 -6.77 5.10
C VAL A 153 16.89 -6.58 4.90
N GLU A 154 17.53 -5.71 5.69
CA GLU A 154 18.97 -5.52 5.74
C GLU A 154 19.74 -6.78 6.16
N ARG A 155 19.06 -7.81 6.69
CA ARG A 155 19.63 -9.14 6.90
C ARG A 155 20.05 -9.84 5.61
N PHE A 156 19.49 -9.44 4.47
CA PHE A 156 19.66 -10.11 3.17
C PHE A 156 20.55 -9.36 2.19
N TYR A 157 20.89 -8.10 2.44
CA TYR A 157 21.78 -7.31 1.57
C TYR A 157 22.50 -6.22 2.36
N VAL A 158 23.65 -5.78 1.82
CA VAL A 158 24.38 -4.64 2.37
C VAL A 158 23.61 -3.37 2.03
N GLY A 159 22.91 -2.82 3.01
CA GLY A 159 22.08 -1.64 2.85
C GLY A 159 21.73 -1.01 4.19
N ARG A 160 21.01 0.10 4.11
CA ARG A 160 20.46 0.78 5.28
C ARG A 160 19.21 0.00 5.77
N PRO A 161 19.00 -0.14 7.09
CA PRO A 161 17.73 -0.61 7.62
C PRO A 161 16.60 0.30 7.13
N GLU A 162 15.59 -0.31 6.53
CA GLU A 162 14.44 0.43 6.03
C GLU A 162 13.57 0.88 7.19
N GLY A 163 13.53 0.09 8.28
CA GLY A 163 12.70 0.34 9.44
C GLY A 163 11.23 0.09 9.14
N PRO A 164 10.34 0.44 10.09
CA PRO A 164 8.92 0.09 10.00
C PRO A 164 8.23 0.69 8.78
N ILE A 165 7.48 -0.13 8.04
CA ILE A 165 6.61 0.23 6.92
C ILE A 165 5.18 -0.18 7.27
N LYS A 166 4.19 0.66 6.96
CA LYS A 166 2.78 0.31 7.10
C LYS A 166 2.45 -0.95 6.29
N THR A 167 1.68 -1.87 6.87
CA THR A 167 0.98 -2.91 6.09
C THR A 167 0.07 -2.24 5.04
N PHE A 168 0.19 -2.64 3.78
CA PHE A 168 -0.70 -2.15 2.71
C PHE A 168 -1.96 -3.02 2.59
N PRO A 169 -3.13 -2.44 2.27
CA PRO A 169 -4.35 -3.21 2.05
C PRO A 169 -4.21 -4.14 0.84
N LEU A 170 -4.76 -5.36 0.94
CA LEU A 170 -4.72 -6.34 -0.17
C LEU A 170 -5.98 -6.35 -1.04
N ARG A 171 -7.03 -5.60 -0.68
CA ARG A 171 -8.23 -5.48 -1.51
C ARG A 171 -7.87 -4.81 -2.84
N GLY A 172 -8.05 -5.52 -3.96
CA GLY A 172 -7.67 -5.02 -5.28
C GLY A 172 -6.20 -5.13 -5.62
N ILE A 173 -5.42 -5.92 -4.88
CA ILE A 173 -3.97 -6.00 -5.05
C ILE A 173 -3.56 -6.35 -6.48
N LYS A 174 -4.33 -7.17 -7.19
CA LYS A 174 -4.04 -7.57 -8.57
C LYS A 174 -3.93 -6.41 -9.57
N ASP A 175 -4.48 -5.25 -9.23
CA ASP A 175 -4.56 -4.08 -10.11
C ASP A 175 -3.40 -3.08 -9.87
N SER A 176 -2.45 -3.38 -8.96
CA SER A 176 -1.37 -2.47 -8.56
C SER A 176 0.04 -3.09 -8.58
N PRO A 177 0.52 -3.65 -9.70
CA PRO A 177 1.94 -3.86 -9.87
C PRO A 177 2.67 -2.50 -10.10
N PRO A 178 3.95 -2.37 -9.72
CA PRO A 178 4.75 -3.31 -8.93
C PRO A 178 4.40 -3.25 -7.42
N TYR A 179 4.83 -4.26 -6.67
CA TYR A 179 4.52 -4.46 -5.26
C TYR A 179 5.67 -4.07 -4.32
N LEU A 180 5.30 -3.94 -3.04
CA LEU A 180 6.10 -3.39 -1.94
C LEU A 180 6.23 -1.86 -2.04
N HIS A 181 6.59 -1.22 -0.92
CA HIS A 181 6.72 0.23 -0.84
C HIS A 181 7.71 0.83 -1.83
N ASP A 182 8.61 0.08 -2.44
CA ASP A 182 9.62 0.60 -3.37
C ASP A 182 9.58 -0.07 -4.75
N GLY A 183 8.55 -0.88 -5.00
CA GLY A 183 8.33 -1.54 -6.28
C GLY A 183 9.33 -2.65 -6.63
N ARG A 184 10.08 -3.17 -5.65
CA ARG A 184 11.09 -4.21 -5.92
C ARG A 184 10.53 -5.55 -6.37
N CYS A 185 9.22 -5.77 -6.19
CA CYS A 185 8.53 -7.00 -6.57
C CYS A 185 7.62 -6.72 -7.78
N PRO A 186 8.05 -7.03 -9.02
CA PRO A 186 7.24 -6.73 -10.21
C PRO A 186 5.91 -7.47 -10.28
N THR A 187 5.84 -8.69 -9.74
CA THR A 187 4.66 -9.56 -9.80
C THR A 187 4.20 -10.02 -8.41
N LEU A 188 2.98 -10.57 -8.33
CA LEU A 188 2.50 -11.21 -7.10
C LEU A 188 3.33 -12.43 -6.74
N HIS A 189 3.83 -13.16 -7.73
CA HIS A 189 4.76 -14.28 -7.52
C HIS A 189 6.04 -13.79 -6.83
N ASP A 190 6.61 -12.67 -7.27
CA ASP A 190 7.79 -12.07 -6.63
C ASP A 190 7.48 -11.60 -5.21
N ALA A 191 6.30 -11.03 -4.97
CA ALA A 191 5.88 -10.61 -3.62
C ALA A 191 5.71 -11.82 -2.68
N VAL A 192 5.08 -12.91 -3.15
CA VAL A 192 4.92 -14.15 -2.37
C VAL A 192 6.28 -14.79 -2.08
N GLU A 193 7.18 -14.85 -3.06
CA GLU A 193 8.53 -15.38 -2.85
C GLU A 193 9.34 -14.50 -1.89
N PHE A 194 9.22 -13.17 -2.00
CA PHE A 194 9.85 -12.23 -1.08
C PHE A 194 9.46 -12.52 0.37
N PHE A 195 8.15 -12.64 0.68
CA PHE A 195 7.71 -12.96 2.03
C PHE A 195 8.01 -14.40 2.45
N ASN A 196 8.06 -15.35 1.51
CA ASN A 196 8.52 -16.72 1.79
C ASN A 196 9.96 -16.74 2.33
N ILE A 197 10.85 -15.94 1.73
CA ILE A 197 12.25 -15.80 2.15
C ILE A 197 12.35 -15.01 3.46
N VAL A 198 11.72 -13.84 3.53
CA VAL A 198 11.85 -12.91 4.67
C VAL A 198 11.27 -13.52 5.96
N LEU A 199 10.13 -14.21 5.87
CA LEU A 199 9.47 -14.85 7.01
C LEU A 199 9.91 -16.31 7.21
N GLU A 200 10.79 -16.83 6.36
CA GLU A 200 11.33 -18.19 6.44
C GLU A 200 10.24 -19.29 6.51
N THR A 201 9.10 -19.10 5.83
CA THR A 201 7.90 -19.96 5.92
C THR A 201 8.05 -21.29 5.18
N LYS A 202 9.07 -21.44 4.33
CA LYS A 202 9.42 -22.67 3.59
C LYS A 202 8.22 -23.21 2.81
N LEU A 203 7.56 -22.32 2.07
CA LEU A 203 6.49 -22.66 1.15
C LEU A 203 7.07 -23.41 -0.06
N THR A 204 6.35 -24.44 -0.48
CA THR A 204 6.60 -25.17 -1.72
C THR A 204 6.12 -24.36 -2.93
N GLU A 205 6.60 -24.70 -4.13
CA GLU A 205 6.15 -24.05 -5.37
C GLU A 205 4.62 -24.09 -5.51
N GLN A 206 3.98 -25.21 -5.20
CA GLN A 206 2.53 -25.34 -5.28
C GLN A 206 1.81 -24.43 -4.28
N GLU A 207 2.35 -24.30 -3.06
CA GLU A 207 1.76 -23.42 -2.03
C GLU A 207 1.86 -21.95 -2.43
N LYS A 208 2.96 -21.54 -3.08
CA LYS A 208 3.11 -20.19 -3.61
C LYS A 208 2.10 -19.90 -4.72
N GLU A 209 1.92 -20.83 -5.67
CA GLU A 209 0.90 -20.70 -6.72
C GLU A 209 -0.53 -20.66 -6.16
N ASP A 210 -0.80 -21.45 -5.11
CA ASP A 210 -2.09 -21.42 -4.42
C ASP A 210 -2.33 -20.04 -3.74
N LEU A 211 -1.31 -19.46 -3.10
CA LEU A 211 -1.39 -18.12 -2.50
C LEU A 211 -1.63 -17.04 -3.55
N VAL A 212 -0.90 -17.06 -4.67
CA VAL A 212 -1.11 -16.07 -5.74
C VAL A 212 -2.54 -16.15 -6.28
N ALA A 213 -3.07 -17.36 -6.49
CA ALA A 213 -4.47 -17.54 -6.91
C ALA A 213 -5.47 -16.94 -5.91
N TYR A 214 -5.21 -17.06 -4.61
CA TYR A 214 -6.01 -16.43 -3.57
C TYR A 214 -5.89 -14.90 -3.59
N LEU A 215 -4.68 -14.34 -3.71
CA LEU A 215 -4.46 -12.89 -3.78
C LEU A 215 -5.18 -12.25 -4.98
N LEU A 216 -5.27 -12.95 -6.11
CA LEU A 216 -6.03 -12.49 -7.29
C LEU A 216 -7.56 -12.41 -7.06
N CYS A 217 -8.07 -13.03 -5.99
CA CYS A 217 -9.46 -12.94 -5.59
C CYS A 217 -9.78 -11.73 -4.71
N LEU A 218 -8.76 -11.10 -4.11
CA LEU A 218 -8.89 -9.96 -3.18
C LEU A 218 -9.09 -8.63 -3.90
#